data_AF-A0A7W1SZ13-F1
#
_entry.id   AF-A0A7W1SZ13-F1
#
_cell.length_a   1.000
_cell.length_b   1.000
_cell.length_c   1.000
_cell.angle_alpha   90.00
_cell.angle_beta   90.00
_cell.angle_gamma   90.00
#
_symmetry.space_group_name_H-M   'P 1'
#
loop_
_entity.id
_entity.type
_entity.pdbx_description
1 polymer ?
#
loop_
_entity_poly.entity_id
_entity_poly.type
_entity_poly.pdbx_seq_one_letter_code
_entity_poly.pdbx_strand_id
1 'polypeptide(L)'
;MVVGGDVILDEIGPNSDNPSFWLEFFEHEIGHLLGFDHAFGPSTNPQPYNDNFCVMGFTGPFQHPIIQQPILDEVENTIGPGNIWFSGRRLAAANLYRTKDIGPEFGATLSVAKIGRQSVRKVRLIALSQAQLGNTVLAVITTASGEVTVEYRLNTGDDAGVSQSPCLVLHSIGRRALVRNADGNFPSEVNPIVFEGSCDATVGSVLAISEGDVSLSVVDVDADGRSVTVQIQCL
;
A
#
# COMPACT_ATOMS: atom_id res chain seq x y z
N MET A 1 24.89 31.32 -0.88
CA MET A 1 24.04 31.34 -2.09
C MET A 1 23.81 29.87 -2.42
N VAL A 2 22.65 29.34 -2.05
CA VAL A 2 22.29 27.95 -2.38
C VAL A 2 21.82 27.98 -3.83
N VAL A 3 22.60 27.38 -4.72
CA VAL A 3 22.17 27.11 -6.09
C VAL A 3 21.21 25.93 -5.96
N GLY A 4 19.91 26.20 -6.09
CA GLY A 4 18.90 25.16 -6.25
C GLY A 4 19.25 24.38 -7.51
N GLY A 5 19.58 23.11 -7.36
CA GLY A 5 19.67 22.20 -8.49
C GLY A 5 18.26 21.90 -8.91
N ASP A 6 17.82 22.48 -10.02
CA ASP A 6 16.63 22.02 -10.73
C ASP A 6 16.84 20.56 -11.10
N VAL A 7 15.84 19.72 -10.83
CA VAL A 7 15.80 18.35 -11.38
C VAL A 7 15.55 18.50 -12.87
N ILE A 8 16.61 18.45 -13.66
CA ILE A 8 16.55 18.49 -15.11
C ILE A 8 16.04 17.12 -15.59
N LEU A 9 14.81 17.08 -16.11
CA LEU A 9 14.17 15.90 -16.70
C LEU A 9 14.64 15.64 -18.15
N ASP A 10 15.63 16.39 -18.64
CA ASP A 10 16.01 16.44 -20.07
C ASP A 10 16.81 15.22 -20.58
N GLU A 11 17.18 14.27 -19.72
CA GLU A 11 17.68 12.96 -20.19
C GLU A 11 16.53 12.01 -20.62
N ILE A 12 15.27 12.47 -20.51
CA ILE A 12 14.04 11.74 -20.82
C ILE A 12 13.47 12.24 -22.16
N GLY A 13 14.26 12.11 -23.22
CA GLY A 13 13.82 12.46 -24.57
C GLY A 13 12.96 11.37 -25.23
N PRO A 14 12.23 11.68 -26.32
CA PRO A 14 11.45 10.71 -27.11
C PRO A 14 12.27 9.58 -27.77
N ASN A 15 13.60 9.62 -27.63
CA ASN A 15 14.54 8.60 -28.08
C ASN A 15 15.23 7.87 -26.91
N SER A 16 14.78 8.08 -25.66
CA SER A 16 15.25 7.28 -24.53
C SER A 16 14.55 5.91 -24.57
N ASP A 17 15.30 4.83 -24.38
CA ASP A 17 14.76 3.46 -24.29
C ASP A 17 13.95 3.22 -23.00
N ASN A 18 13.67 4.28 -22.21
CA ASN A 18 12.88 4.22 -20.99
C ASN A 18 11.38 4.35 -21.30
N PRO A 19 10.52 3.54 -20.64
CA PRO A 19 9.08 3.59 -20.86
C PRO A 19 8.51 4.97 -20.54
N SER A 20 7.40 5.35 -21.19
CA SER A 20 6.65 6.57 -20.87
C SER A 20 6.44 6.67 -19.36
N PHE A 21 6.91 7.73 -18.72
CA PHE A 21 6.77 7.91 -17.28
C PHE A 21 5.32 8.34 -16.94
N TRP A 22 4.74 7.71 -15.92
CA TRP A 22 3.38 7.93 -15.40
C TRP A 22 3.47 8.63 -14.03
N LEU A 23 2.43 9.34 -13.56
CA LEU A 23 2.46 9.98 -12.23
C LEU A 23 2.81 8.99 -11.12
N GLU A 24 2.34 7.74 -11.23
CA GLU A 24 2.62 6.68 -10.26
C GLU A 24 4.13 6.43 -10.06
N PHE A 25 4.95 6.58 -11.10
CA PHE A 25 6.41 6.48 -10.97
C PHE A 25 6.95 7.60 -10.06
N PHE A 26 6.53 8.84 -10.28
CA PHE A 26 6.94 9.95 -9.43
C PHE A 26 6.41 9.80 -8.00
N GLU A 27 5.18 9.30 -7.82
CA GLU A 27 4.62 8.99 -6.51
C GLU A 27 5.43 7.93 -5.77
N HIS A 28 5.91 6.90 -6.47
CA HIS A 28 6.81 5.87 -5.95
C HIS A 28 8.16 6.45 -5.51
N GLU A 29 8.82 7.22 -6.38
CA GLU A 29 10.12 7.81 -6.07
C GLU A 29 10.03 8.87 -4.95
N ILE A 30 8.96 9.66 -4.92
CA ILE A 30 8.66 10.54 -3.78
C ILE A 30 8.48 9.73 -2.51
N GLY A 31 7.89 8.54 -2.58
CA GLY A 31 7.82 7.60 -1.48
C GLY A 31 9.20 7.29 -0.88
N HIS A 32 10.21 7.01 -1.71
CA HIS A 32 11.57 6.83 -1.24
C HIS A 32 12.17 8.08 -0.59
N LEU A 33 11.91 9.27 -1.16
CA LEU A 33 12.33 10.54 -0.55
C LEU A 33 11.70 10.76 0.84
N LEU A 34 10.49 10.24 1.06
CA LEU A 34 9.78 10.25 2.33
C LEU A 34 10.16 9.09 3.26
N GLY A 35 11.11 8.24 2.86
CA GLY A 35 11.64 7.13 3.68
C GLY A 35 10.81 5.84 3.63
N PHE A 36 9.91 5.69 2.65
CA PHE A 36 9.19 4.44 2.44
C PHE A 36 10.06 3.42 1.70
N ASP A 37 10.10 2.20 2.24
CA ASP A 37 10.72 1.04 1.60
C ASP A 37 9.73 0.36 0.64
N HIS A 38 10.28 -0.47 -0.26
CA HIS A 38 9.49 -1.30 -1.16
C HIS A 38 8.47 -2.18 -0.42
N ALA A 39 7.32 -2.33 -1.05
CA ALA A 39 6.33 -3.33 -0.69
C ALA A 39 6.55 -4.59 -1.53
N PHE A 40 6.50 -5.74 -0.87
CA PHE A 40 6.81 -7.03 -1.49
C PHE A 40 5.52 -7.77 -1.81
N GLY A 41 5.53 -8.47 -2.95
CA GLY A 41 4.39 -9.26 -3.42
C GLY A 41 4.11 -10.52 -2.62
N PRO A 42 3.38 -11.49 -3.21
CA PRO A 42 2.91 -12.68 -2.53
C PRO A 42 3.97 -13.37 -1.66
N SER A 43 3.57 -13.74 -0.44
CA SER A 43 4.45 -14.32 0.58
C SER A 43 5.12 -15.63 0.18
N THR A 44 4.58 -16.34 -0.81
CA THR A 44 5.28 -17.41 -1.51
C THR A 44 6.28 -16.82 -2.51
N ASN A 45 7.56 -16.75 -2.11
CA ASN A 45 8.65 -16.11 -2.86
C ASN A 45 8.48 -14.57 -3.00
N PRO A 46 8.57 -13.83 -1.88
CA PRO A 46 8.28 -12.41 -1.85
C PRO A 46 9.34 -11.61 -2.60
N GLN A 47 8.93 -10.94 -3.67
CA GLN A 47 9.79 -10.08 -4.49
C GLN A 47 9.38 -8.62 -4.32
N PRO A 48 10.34 -7.67 -4.34
CA PRO A 48 9.99 -6.25 -4.45
C PRO A 48 9.26 -6.00 -5.77
N TYR A 49 8.53 -4.89 -5.86
CA TYR A 49 7.78 -4.56 -7.08
C TYR A 49 6.83 -5.69 -7.47
N ASN A 50 6.01 -6.18 -6.55
CA ASN A 50 4.99 -7.18 -6.87
C ASN A 50 3.78 -7.12 -5.93
N ASP A 51 3.56 -5.97 -5.30
CA ASP A 51 2.40 -5.73 -4.45
C ASP A 51 1.42 -4.79 -5.18
N ASN A 52 0.27 -5.36 -5.55
CA ASN A 52 -0.81 -4.66 -6.26
C ASN A 52 -1.69 -3.80 -5.35
N PHE A 53 -1.37 -3.68 -4.07
CA PHE A 53 -2.09 -2.86 -3.10
C PHE A 53 -1.25 -1.71 -2.54
N CYS A 54 0.03 -1.60 -2.88
CA CYS A 54 0.88 -0.50 -2.44
C CYS A 54 1.62 0.16 -3.62
N VAL A 55 1.66 1.49 -3.65
CA VAL A 55 2.48 2.25 -4.63
C VAL A 55 3.96 1.88 -4.55
N MET A 56 4.44 1.50 -3.36
CA MET A 56 5.82 1.02 -3.16
C MET A 56 6.05 -0.41 -3.69
N GLY A 57 5.02 -1.06 -4.21
CA GLY A 57 5.09 -2.35 -4.92
C GLY A 57 4.97 -2.19 -6.44
N PHE A 58 5.24 -1.00 -6.97
CA PHE A 58 5.01 -0.60 -8.36
C PHE A 58 5.59 -1.61 -9.38
N THR A 59 4.76 -2.06 -10.32
CA THR A 59 5.10 -3.08 -11.33
C THR A 59 4.95 -2.61 -12.78
N GLY A 60 4.60 -1.35 -12.99
CA GLY A 60 4.24 -0.82 -14.31
C GLY A 60 2.91 -0.06 -14.28
N PRO A 61 2.48 0.46 -15.44
CA PRO A 61 1.42 1.47 -15.49
C PRO A 61 0.07 0.96 -15.02
N PHE A 62 -0.46 1.56 -13.97
CA PHE A 62 -1.88 1.57 -13.70
C PHE A 62 -2.49 2.82 -14.35
N GLN A 63 -3.63 2.62 -15.01
CA GLN A 63 -4.23 3.64 -15.87
C GLN A 63 -5.47 4.25 -15.21
N HIS A 64 -5.35 4.73 -13.97
CA HIS A 64 -6.39 5.58 -13.39
C HIS A 64 -6.12 7.05 -13.76
N PRO A 65 -6.98 7.68 -14.60
CA PRO A 65 -6.78 9.08 -14.98
C PRO A 65 -7.06 9.99 -13.79
N ILE A 66 -6.10 10.85 -13.46
CA ILE A 66 -6.24 11.94 -12.50
C ILE A 66 -6.62 13.21 -13.25
N ILE A 67 -7.56 13.97 -12.68
CA ILE A 67 -7.95 15.26 -13.21
C ILE A 67 -6.75 16.21 -13.11
N GLN A 68 -6.26 16.67 -14.26
CA GLN A 68 -5.24 17.70 -14.34
C GLN A 68 -5.66 18.91 -13.50
N GLN A 69 -4.77 19.34 -12.61
CA GLN A 69 -5.04 20.50 -11.77
C GLN A 69 -4.85 21.78 -12.60
N PRO A 70 -5.79 22.74 -12.58
CA PRO A 70 -5.71 23.95 -13.40
C PRO A 70 -4.44 24.78 -13.19
N ILE A 71 -3.86 24.72 -11.99
CA ILE A 71 -2.57 25.39 -11.67
C ILE A 71 -1.38 24.85 -12.48
N LEU A 72 -1.55 23.67 -13.09
CA LEU A 72 -0.53 22.99 -13.89
C LEU A 72 -0.82 23.10 -15.40
N ASP A 73 -1.84 23.88 -15.80
CA ASP A 73 -2.17 24.12 -17.23
C ASP A 73 -1.07 24.91 -17.96
N GLU A 74 -0.27 25.69 -17.23
CA GLU A 74 0.86 26.46 -17.78
C GLU A 74 2.18 25.66 -17.79
N VAL A 75 2.19 24.46 -17.20
CA VAL A 75 3.39 23.60 -17.19
C VAL A 75 3.48 22.91 -18.55
N GLU A 76 4.50 23.28 -19.33
CA GLU A 76 4.80 22.61 -20.60
C GLU A 76 5.11 21.13 -20.33
N ASN A 77 4.20 20.26 -20.76
CA ASN A 77 4.39 18.82 -20.63
C ASN A 77 5.38 18.33 -21.71
N THR A 78 6.67 18.37 -21.37
CA THR A 78 7.77 17.92 -22.24
C THR A 78 7.86 16.39 -22.35
N ILE A 79 7.12 15.64 -21.51
CA ILE A 79 7.13 14.17 -21.44
C ILE A 79 6.21 13.55 -22.52
N GLY A 80 5.61 14.39 -23.37
CA GLY A 80 4.81 13.98 -24.52
C GLY A 80 3.31 14.00 -24.21
N PRO A 81 2.48 14.10 -25.26
CA PRO A 81 1.05 14.31 -25.12
C PRO A 81 0.38 13.02 -24.62
N GLY A 82 0.02 12.98 -23.33
CA GLY A 82 -1.12 12.18 -22.89
C GLY A 82 -0.99 11.39 -21.58
N ASN A 83 0.21 11.10 -21.05
CA ASN A 83 0.33 9.99 -20.09
C ASN A 83 0.80 10.34 -18.67
N ILE A 84 1.23 11.58 -18.38
CA ILE A 84 1.67 11.89 -17.00
C ILE A 84 0.50 11.83 -16.02
N TRP A 85 -0.72 12.21 -16.41
CA TRP A 85 -1.87 12.29 -15.48
C TRP A 85 -2.54 10.94 -15.17
N PHE A 86 -1.81 9.83 -15.23
CA PHE A 86 -2.32 8.54 -14.75
C PHE A 86 -1.55 8.13 -13.50
N SER A 87 -2.31 7.79 -12.46
CA SER A 87 -1.83 7.20 -11.24
C SER A 87 -2.41 5.80 -11.08
N GLY A 88 -1.95 5.10 -10.04
CA GLY A 88 -2.42 3.79 -9.68
C GLY A 88 -3.02 3.77 -8.28
N ARG A 89 -2.49 2.85 -7.49
CA ARG A 89 -2.88 2.60 -6.10
C ARG A 89 -2.10 3.49 -5.16
N ARG A 90 -2.62 3.72 -3.96
CA ARG A 90 -1.88 4.47 -2.93
C ARG A 90 -0.97 3.58 -2.10
N LEU A 91 -0.18 4.25 -1.28
CA LEU A 91 0.58 3.65 -0.20
C LEU A 91 -0.36 2.85 0.72
N ALA A 92 -0.01 1.60 1.00
CA ALA A 92 -0.71 0.79 1.99
C ALA A 92 -0.53 1.39 3.40
N ALA A 93 -1.57 1.35 4.23
CA ALA A 93 -1.48 1.78 5.63
C ALA A 93 -0.51 0.91 6.43
N ALA A 94 -0.32 -0.35 6.03
CA ALA A 94 0.75 -1.20 6.54
C ALA A 94 2.15 -0.56 6.38
N ASN A 95 2.41 0.09 5.23
CA ASN A 95 3.70 0.72 4.99
C ASN A 95 3.84 2.01 5.81
N LEU A 96 2.77 2.80 5.96
CA LEU A 96 2.73 3.94 6.91
C LEU A 96 3.10 3.50 8.33
N TYR A 97 2.54 2.39 8.80
CA TYR A 97 2.80 1.85 10.14
C TYR A 97 4.24 1.34 10.32
N ARG A 98 4.81 0.75 9.28
CA ARG A 98 6.16 0.18 9.27
C ARG A 98 7.28 1.24 9.21
N THR A 99 7.06 2.35 8.53
CA THR A 99 8.11 3.33 8.26
C THR A 99 8.70 3.88 9.56
N LYS A 100 10.03 3.92 9.67
CA LYS A 100 10.71 4.26 10.93
C LYS A 100 10.34 5.63 11.48
N ASP A 101 10.24 6.63 10.60
CA ASP A 101 10.08 8.03 11.03
C ASP A 101 8.60 8.42 11.22
N ILE A 102 7.66 7.70 10.59
CA ILE A 102 6.21 7.99 10.62
C ILE A 102 5.45 6.96 11.45
N GLY A 103 5.87 5.70 11.40
CA GLY A 103 5.23 4.54 12.00
C GLY A 103 5.00 4.65 13.51
N PRO A 104 5.97 5.12 14.32
CA PRO A 104 5.74 5.33 15.75
C PRO A 104 4.61 6.31 16.05
N GLU A 105 4.49 7.39 15.27
CA GLU A 105 3.43 8.38 15.43
C GLU A 105 2.09 7.83 14.96
N PHE A 106 2.04 7.29 13.73
CA PHE A 106 0.83 6.71 13.15
C PHE A 106 0.30 5.54 14.00
N GLY A 107 1.19 4.63 14.42
CA GLY A 107 0.89 3.49 15.28
C GLY A 107 0.51 3.83 16.71
N ALA A 108 0.68 5.09 17.16
CA ALA A 108 0.19 5.59 18.44
C ALA A 108 -1.21 6.21 18.35
N THR A 109 -1.74 6.43 17.14
CA THR A 109 -3.07 7.02 16.93
C THR A 109 -4.20 6.01 17.11
N LEU A 110 -5.43 6.51 17.22
CA LEU A 110 -6.66 5.70 17.16
C LEU A 110 -6.93 5.08 15.77
N SER A 111 -6.15 5.48 14.76
CA SER A 111 -6.26 4.94 13.41
C SER A 111 -5.75 3.50 13.30
N VAL A 112 -5.02 3.02 14.32
CA VAL A 112 -4.45 1.67 14.37
C VAL A 112 -5.04 0.87 15.53
N ALA A 113 -5.80 -0.18 15.22
CA ALA A 113 -6.29 -1.14 16.20
C ALA A 113 -5.24 -2.22 16.47
N LYS A 114 -4.68 -2.26 17.69
CA LYS A 114 -3.69 -3.27 18.09
C LYS A 114 -4.36 -4.50 18.70
N ILE A 115 -4.02 -5.67 18.18
CA ILE A 115 -4.57 -6.97 18.56
C ILE A 115 -3.42 -7.84 19.06
N GLY A 116 -3.53 -8.31 20.31
CA GLY A 116 -2.54 -9.20 20.90
C GLY A 116 -2.71 -10.66 20.47
N ARG A 117 -1.73 -11.48 20.84
CA ARG A 117 -1.74 -12.94 20.64
C ARG A 117 -2.95 -13.59 21.33
N GLN A 118 -3.35 -14.77 20.84
CA GLN A 118 -4.39 -15.60 21.48
C GLN A 118 -5.68 -14.83 21.73
N SER A 119 -6.17 -14.13 20.71
CA SER A 119 -7.32 -13.23 20.85
C SER A 119 -8.29 -13.34 19.68
N VAL A 120 -9.54 -13.03 19.98
CA VAL A 120 -10.60 -12.82 18.98
C VAL A 120 -11.13 -11.41 19.19
N ARG A 121 -11.08 -10.59 18.14
CA ARG A 121 -11.49 -9.18 18.18
C ARG A 121 -12.32 -8.81 16.96
N LYS A 122 -13.38 -8.03 17.18
CA LYS A 122 -14.09 -7.35 16.10
C LYS A 122 -13.50 -5.96 15.93
N VAL A 123 -13.15 -5.60 14.71
CA VAL A 123 -12.61 -4.29 14.36
C VAL A 123 -13.40 -3.73 13.19
N ARG A 124 -13.88 -2.50 13.32
CA ARG A 124 -14.45 -1.75 12.20
C ARG A 124 -13.32 -0.99 11.50
N LEU A 125 -13.06 -1.33 10.26
CA LEU A 125 -12.05 -0.73 9.40
C LEU A 125 -12.71 0.20 8.39
N ILE A 126 -12.24 1.43 8.31
CA ILE A 126 -12.63 2.41 7.29
C ILE A 126 -11.52 2.43 6.24
N ALA A 127 -11.90 2.46 4.96
CA ALA A 127 -10.92 2.56 3.88
C ALA A 127 -10.14 3.88 3.99
N LEU A 128 -8.82 3.83 3.87
CA LEU A 128 -7.97 5.01 4.06
C LEU A 128 -8.37 6.17 3.13
N SER A 129 -8.79 5.87 1.89
CA SER A 129 -9.29 6.86 0.91
C SER A 129 -10.58 7.58 1.33
N GLN A 130 -11.28 7.09 2.35
CA GLN A 130 -12.52 7.64 2.90
C GLN A 130 -12.38 8.09 4.36
N ALA A 131 -11.21 7.90 4.97
CA ALA A 131 -11.03 8.05 6.40
C ALA A 131 -10.94 9.53 6.83
N GLN A 132 -11.52 9.80 8.00
CA GLN A 132 -11.35 11.04 8.74
C GLN A 132 -10.46 10.81 9.97
N LEU A 133 -10.01 11.89 10.61
CA LEU A 133 -9.20 11.80 11.82
C LEU A 133 -9.93 11.00 12.91
N GLY A 134 -9.22 10.02 13.50
CA GLY A 134 -9.75 9.15 14.55
C GLY A 134 -10.50 7.91 14.03
N ASN A 135 -10.63 7.75 12.71
CA ASN A 135 -11.14 6.51 12.11
C ASN A 135 -10.07 5.42 12.11
N THR A 136 -10.43 4.21 12.53
CA THR A 136 -9.54 3.04 12.44
C THR A 136 -9.43 2.59 10.98
N VAL A 137 -8.22 2.60 10.44
CA VAL A 137 -7.92 2.23 9.03
C VAL A 137 -7.06 0.97 8.92
N LEU A 138 -6.38 0.60 10.01
CA LEU A 138 -5.47 -0.53 10.07
C LEU A 138 -5.70 -1.33 11.34
N ALA A 139 -5.84 -2.66 11.23
CA ALA A 139 -5.65 -3.56 12.35
C ALA A 139 -4.23 -4.14 12.31
N VAL A 140 -3.53 -4.17 13.44
CA VAL A 140 -2.20 -4.78 13.58
C VAL A 140 -2.29 -5.90 14.59
N ILE A 141 -2.01 -7.11 14.14
CA ILE A 141 -2.03 -8.35 14.92
C ILE A 141 -0.59 -8.74 15.24
N THR A 142 -0.22 -8.70 16.52
CA THR A 142 1.09 -9.18 16.98
C THR A 142 1.04 -10.69 17.16
N THR A 143 1.95 -11.41 16.51
CA THR A 143 2.07 -12.88 16.58
C THR A 143 3.42 -13.29 17.16
N ALA A 144 3.70 -14.60 17.26
CA ALA A 144 5.01 -15.13 17.63
C ALA A 144 6.11 -14.81 16.60
N SER A 145 5.73 -14.75 15.33
CA SER A 145 6.65 -14.68 14.19
C SER A 145 6.83 -13.27 13.62
N GLY A 146 6.11 -12.28 14.15
CA GLY A 146 6.12 -10.89 13.66
C GLY A 146 4.75 -10.26 13.77
N GLU A 147 4.39 -9.42 12.81
CA GLU A 147 3.08 -8.77 12.76
C GLU A 147 2.34 -9.12 11.46
N VAL A 148 1.02 -9.15 11.55
CA VAL A 148 0.10 -9.19 10.40
C VAL A 148 -0.76 -7.95 10.48
N THR A 149 -0.96 -7.29 9.36
CA THR A 149 -1.79 -6.10 9.24
C THR A 149 -3.00 -6.41 8.37
N VAL A 150 -4.13 -5.78 8.67
CA VAL A 150 -5.37 -5.88 7.89
C VAL A 150 -5.84 -4.47 7.60
N GLU A 151 -6.08 -4.18 6.33
CA GLU A 151 -6.67 -2.92 5.88
C GLU A 151 -7.83 -3.18 4.93
N TYR A 152 -8.80 -2.26 4.93
CA TYR A 152 -9.91 -2.24 3.99
C TYR A 152 -9.60 -1.28 2.86
N ARG A 153 -9.80 -1.71 1.61
CA ARG A 153 -9.48 -0.92 0.42
C ARG A 153 -10.71 -0.71 -0.45
N LEU A 154 -10.82 0.51 -0.96
CA LEU A 154 -11.85 0.96 -1.88
C LEU A 154 -11.21 1.67 -3.06
N ASN A 155 -11.70 1.35 -4.25
CA ASN A 155 -11.33 1.95 -5.52
C ASN A 155 -11.95 3.35 -5.67
N THR A 156 -11.57 4.27 -4.78
CA THR A 156 -12.16 5.61 -4.66
C THR A 156 -11.11 6.64 -4.29
N GLY A 157 -11.36 7.89 -4.69
CA GLY A 157 -10.48 9.02 -4.41
C GLY A 157 -9.06 8.73 -4.88
N ASP A 158 -8.13 8.90 -3.97
CA ASP A 158 -6.71 8.71 -4.22
C ASP A 158 -6.32 7.25 -4.48
N ASP A 159 -7.14 6.28 -4.06
CA ASP A 159 -6.88 4.84 -4.19
C ASP A 159 -7.57 4.20 -5.42
N ALA A 160 -7.94 5.04 -6.39
CA ALA A 160 -8.74 4.67 -7.55
C ALA A 160 -8.02 3.81 -8.61
N GLY A 161 -6.79 3.37 -8.35
CA GLY A 161 -6.09 2.35 -9.14
C GLY A 161 -6.10 0.94 -8.53
N VAL A 162 -6.79 0.71 -7.39
CA VAL A 162 -6.91 -0.63 -6.80
C VAL A 162 -7.98 -1.44 -7.57
N SER A 163 -7.54 -2.37 -8.41
CA SER A 163 -8.41 -3.15 -9.30
C SER A 163 -9.28 -4.19 -8.58
N GLN A 164 -8.79 -4.75 -7.48
CA GLN A 164 -9.54 -5.68 -6.62
C GLN A 164 -10.14 -4.91 -5.46
N SER A 165 -11.37 -4.40 -5.60
CA SER A 165 -12.07 -3.63 -4.56
C SER A 165 -13.60 -3.75 -4.73
N PRO A 166 -14.41 -3.71 -3.65
CA PRO A 166 -14.01 -3.52 -2.24
C PRO A 166 -13.36 -4.78 -1.67
N CYS A 167 -12.21 -4.66 -1.00
CA CYS A 167 -11.47 -5.82 -0.52
C CYS A 167 -10.79 -5.58 0.83
N LEU A 168 -10.48 -6.68 1.52
CA LEU A 168 -9.52 -6.71 2.61
C LEU A 168 -8.16 -7.13 2.07
N VAL A 169 -7.11 -6.54 2.60
CA VAL A 169 -5.72 -6.84 2.25
C VAL A 169 -4.95 -7.17 3.51
N LEU A 170 -4.18 -8.26 3.47
CA LEU A 170 -3.26 -8.64 4.53
C LEU A 170 -1.83 -8.42 4.08
N HIS A 171 -1.07 -7.72 4.92
CA HIS A 171 0.39 -7.68 4.80
C HIS A 171 1.04 -8.19 6.08
N SER A 172 2.19 -8.85 5.99
CA SER A 172 3.02 -9.16 7.15
C SER A 172 4.24 -8.25 7.25
N ILE A 173 4.75 -8.08 8.47
CA ILE A 173 5.96 -7.34 8.78
C ILE A 173 6.85 -8.22 9.64
N GLY A 174 8.11 -8.41 9.22
CA GLY A 174 9.11 -9.20 9.96
C GLY A 174 8.84 -10.70 10.03
N ARG A 175 7.84 -11.21 9.29
CA ARG A 175 7.47 -12.64 9.27
C ARG A 175 8.17 -13.45 8.19
N ARG A 176 8.44 -12.84 7.04
CA ARG A 176 8.95 -13.54 5.85
C ARG A 176 10.43 -13.31 5.68
N ALA A 177 11.15 -14.39 5.37
CA ALA A 177 12.49 -14.28 4.84
C ALA A 177 12.42 -13.71 3.42
N LEU A 178 13.19 -12.67 3.16
CA LEU A 178 13.34 -12.13 1.81
C LEU A 178 14.17 -13.10 0.97
N VAL A 179 13.82 -13.19 -0.30
CA VAL A 179 14.54 -14.00 -1.29
C VAL A 179 15.51 -13.10 -2.06
N ARG A 180 16.54 -13.71 -2.66
CA ARG A 180 17.52 -12.97 -3.45
C ARG A 180 16.85 -12.39 -4.69
N ASN A 181 17.27 -11.18 -5.05
CA ASN A 181 16.95 -10.52 -6.31
C ASN A 181 17.58 -11.28 -7.49
N ALA A 182 17.21 -10.91 -8.72
CA ALA A 182 17.75 -11.53 -9.94
C ALA A 182 19.29 -11.39 -10.08
N ASP A 183 19.88 -10.38 -9.44
CA ASP A 183 21.33 -10.14 -9.38
C ASP A 183 22.04 -11.02 -8.33
N GLY A 184 21.29 -11.86 -7.59
CA GLY A 184 21.80 -12.75 -6.57
C GLY A 184 22.03 -12.09 -5.20
N ASN A 185 21.76 -10.79 -5.04
CA ASN A 185 21.88 -10.11 -3.75
C ASN A 185 20.56 -10.18 -2.96
N PHE A 186 20.65 -10.09 -1.63
CA PHE A 186 19.45 -9.85 -0.84
C PHE A 186 18.98 -8.41 -1.01
N PRO A 187 17.66 -8.16 -0.98
CA PRO A 187 17.14 -6.81 -0.87
C PRO A 187 17.70 -6.11 0.37
N SER A 188 17.87 -4.79 0.29
CA SER A 188 18.45 -3.96 1.36
C SER A 188 17.45 -3.58 2.45
N GLU A 189 16.16 -3.77 2.17
CA GLU A 189 15.02 -3.42 3.00
C GLU A 189 14.97 -4.28 4.26
N VAL A 190 14.75 -3.65 5.41
CA VAL A 190 14.72 -4.34 6.70
C VAL A 190 13.28 -4.55 7.16
N ASN A 191 12.77 -5.79 7.11
CA ASN A 191 11.39 -6.13 7.47
C ASN A 191 10.31 -5.42 6.62
N PRO A 192 10.40 -5.40 5.27
CA PRO A 192 9.38 -4.75 4.44
C PRO A 192 7.98 -5.35 4.69
N ILE A 193 6.94 -4.63 4.26
CA ILE A 193 5.60 -5.23 4.19
C ILE A 193 5.58 -6.29 3.07
N VAL A 194 4.97 -7.44 3.34
CA VAL A 194 4.84 -8.55 2.39
C VAL A 194 3.37 -8.91 2.23
N PHE A 195 2.86 -8.93 1.00
CA PHE A 195 1.48 -9.29 0.72
C PHE A 195 1.20 -10.76 1.05
N GLU A 196 0.23 -10.99 1.93
CA GLU A 196 -0.18 -12.33 2.39
C GLU A 196 -1.43 -12.84 1.66
N GLY A 197 -2.29 -11.93 1.20
CA GLY A 197 -3.52 -12.28 0.53
C GLY A 197 -4.56 -11.18 0.60
N SER A 198 -5.59 -11.33 -0.22
CA SER A 198 -6.77 -10.45 -0.25
C SER A 198 -8.04 -11.29 -0.36
N CYS A 199 -9.16 -10.70 0.05
CA CYS A 199 -10.49 -11.26 -0.20
C CYS A 199 -11.53 -10.15 -0.38
N ASP A 200 -12.65 -10.48 -1.03
CA ASP A 200 -13.75 -9.54 -1.20
C ASP A 200 -14.30 -9.13 0.17
N ALA A 201 -14.62 -7.84 0.33
CA ALA A 201 -15.22 -7.31 1.55
C ALA A 201 -16.74 -7.58 1.60
N THR A 202 -17.13 -8.84 1.45
CA THR A 202 -18.53 -9.29 1.51
C THR A 202 -18.74 -10.10 2.79
N VAL A 203 -19.89 -9.93 3.48
CA VAL A 203 -20.21 -10.69 4.69
C VAL A 203 -20.07 -12.19 4.45
N GLY A 204 -19.32 -12.86 5.32
CA GLY A 204 -19.01 -14.29 5.20
C GLY A 204 -17.70 -14.61 4.48
N SER A 205 -17.05 -13.64 3.81
CA SER A 205 -15.69 -13.81 3.29
C SER A 205 -14.72 -14.13 4.42
N VAL A 206 -13.82 -15.08 4.17
CA VAL A 206 -12.79 -15.52 5.11
C VAL A 206 -11.43 -15.45 4.42
N LEU A 207 -10.42 -15.01 5.16
CA LEU A 207 -9.03 -15.04 4.73
C LEU A 207 -8.14 -15.45 5.90
N ALA A 208 -7.13 -16.27 5.64
CA ALA A 208 -6.15 -16.68 6.62
C ALA A 208 -4.76 -16.61 6.01
N ILE A 209 -3.76 -16.31 6.82
CA ILE A 209 -2.36 -16.40 6.38
C ILE A 209 -1.94 -17.87 6.28
N SER A 210 -0.91 -18.15 5.48
CA SER A 210 -0.51 -19.53 5.15
C SER A 210 -0.17 -20.42 6.36
N GLU A 211 0.34 -19.82 7.43
CA GLU A 211 0.73 -20.51 8.67
C GLU A 211 -0.47 -20.80 9.58
N GLY A 212 -1.63 -20.22 9.29
CA GLY A 212 -2.88 -20.47 10.01
C GLY A 212 -2.98 -19.86 11.40
N ASP A 213 -2.00 -19.07 11.86
CA ASP A 213 -2.04 -18.41 13.18
C ASP A 213 -2.87 -17.12 13.18
N VAL A 214 -3.19 -16.56 12.01
CA VAL A 214 -4.11 -15.43 11.86
C VAL A 214 -5.17 -15.74 10.81
N SER A 215 -6.43 -15.51 11.17
CA SER A 215 -7.55 -15.54 10.25
C SER A 215 -8.49 -14.36 10.50
N LEU A 216 -9.25 -14.00 9.48
CA LEU A 216 -10.30 -13.01 9.57
C LEU A 216 -11.56 -13.49 8.86
N SER A 217 -12.69 -12.94 9.29
CA SER A 217 -13.94 -13.02 8.57
C SER A 217 -14.64 -11.67 8.53
N VAL A 218 -15.24 -11.34 7.38
CA VAL A 218 -16.11 -10.17 7.25
C VAL A 218 -17.44 -10.49 7.92
N VAL A 219 -17.82 -9.69 8.92
CA VAL A 219 -19.06 -9.90 9.69
C VAL A 219 -20.11 -8.84 9.44
N ASP A 220 -19.72 -7.67 8.93
CA ASP A 220 -20.64 -6.59 8.56
C ASP A 220 -20.00 -5.64 7.54
N VAL A 221 -20.82 -4.98 6.74
CA VAL A 221 -20.41 -3.92 5.81
C VAL A 221 -21.42 -2.79 5.97
N ASP A 222 -20.95 -1.58 6.29
CA ASP A 222 -21.85 -0.44 6.46
C ASP A 222 -22.61 -0.16 5.15
N ALA A 223 -23.84 0.34 5.26
CA ALA A 223 -24.72 0.54 4.11
C ALA A 223 -24.16 1.51 3.06
N ASP A 224 -23.27 2.42 3.44
CA ASP A 224 -22.58 3.34 2.53
C ASP A 224 -21.31 2.73 1.89
N GLY A 225 -20.95 1.50 2.26
CA GLY A 225 -19.79 0.78 1.78
C GLY A 225 -18.45 1.36 2.22
N ARG A 226 -18.41 2.34 3.13
CA ARG A 226 -17.15 3.02 3.52
C ARG A 226 -16.35 2.26 4.57
N SER A 227 -17.00 1.34 5.27
CA SER A 227 -16.35 0.51 6.28
C SER A 227 -16.86 -0.91 6.32
N VAL A 228 -15.99 -1.76 6.83
CA VAL A 228 -16.22 -3.17 7.04
C VAL A 228 -15.92 -3.51 8.50
N THR A 229 -16.76 -4.32 9.12
CA THR A 229 -16.43 -4.94 10.40
C THR A 229 -15.89 -6.33 10.15
N VAL A 230 -14.69 -6.58 10.67
CA VAL A 230 -13.99 -7.86 10.57
C VAL A 230 -13.87 -8.50 11.94
N GLN A 231 -14.10 -9.80 12.04
CA GLN A 231 -13.69 -10.60 13.19
C GLN A 231 -12.32 -11.18 12.89
N ILE A 232 -11.33 -10.80 13.67
CA ILE A 232 -9.95 -11.25 13.56
C ILE A 232 -9.68 -12.24 14.69
N GLN A 233 -9.07 -13.37 14.33
CA GLN A 233 -8.63 -14.40 15.26
C GLN A 233 -7.11 -14.57 15.13
N CYS A 234 -6.42 -14.50 16.26
CA CYS A 234 -5.01 -14.84 16.41
C CYS A 234 -4.90 -16.01 17.38
N LEU A 235 -4.23 -17.08 16.96
CA LEU A 235 -3.98 -18.28 17.78
C LEU A 235 -2.74 -18.14 18.66
#